data_AF-A0A917E6U1-F1
#
_entry.id   AF-A0A917E6U1-F1
#
_cell.length_a   1.000
_cell.length_b   1.000
_cell.length_c   1.000
_cell.angle_alpha   90.00
_cell.angle_beta   90.00
_cell.angle_gamma   90.00
#
_symmetry.space_group_name_H-M   'P 1'
#
loop_
_entity.id
_entity.type
_entity.pdbx_description
1 polymer ?
#
loop_
_entity_poly.entity_id
_entity_poly.type
_entity_poly.pdbx_seq_one_letter_code
_entity_poly.pdbx_strand_id
1 'polypeptide(L)'
;MLKNFQNIGPGFLLAGAAIGVSHLVQATRAGAEYGWILITALLIACISKYPFLMLGPRYTAATGKNLIEGYKRLGKFQYYTYAVITLGSMFIILAAVSLVTAGIAAYFIPLEISLTSWCIMLLTLCFIILFLGKYSALDSSMKIIISLLSLLTFCAVIIAAIKVDHSKIMNTHPSLTSMSSIAFIIAFMGWMPIPIDASIWHSIWTKEKSIQTGKKTSAQDAIWDFNIGYIAASAIGILFFMLGVLVMYGSGMEFSSSSVQFSAQLVNLYALTLGD
;
A
#
# COMPACT_ATOMS: atom_id res chain seq x y z
N MET A 1 -0.92 -28.68 10.49
CA MET A 1 -1.27 -27.49 9.68
C MET A 1 -1.53 -26.21 10.48
N LEU A 2 -1.86 -26.26 11.79
CA LEU A 2 -2.12 -25.05 12.60
C LEU A 2 -0.87 -24.32 13.17
N LYS A 3 0.34 -24.89 13.03
CA LYS A 3 1.60 -24.28 13.52
C LYS A 3 2.07 -23.06 12.71
N ASN A 4 1.56 -22.87 11.50
CA ASN A 4 2.03 -21.81 10.60
C ASN A 4 1.43 -20.42 10.89
N PHE A 5 0.28 -20.33 11.57
CA PHE A 5 -0.35 -19.02 11.84
C PHE A 5 0.41 -18.17 12.87
N GLN A 6 1.15 -18.80 13.80
CA GLN A 6 2.05 -18.07 14.71
C GLN A 6 3.26 -17.48 13.98
N ASN A 7 3.63 -18.04 12.83
CA ASN A 7 4.74 -17.59 11.99
C ASN A 7 4.34 -16.50 10.98
N ILE A 8 3.06 -16.11 10.93
CA ILE A 8 2.58 -15.00 10.09
C ILE A 8 2.70 -13.68 10.87
N GLY A 9 3.26 -12.63 10.27
CA GLY A 9 3.32 -11.30 10.89
C GLY A 9 3.99 -10.25 10.03
N PRO A 10 5.33 -10.27 9.88
CA PRO A 10 6.07 -9.30 9.08
C PRO A 10 5.53 -9.15 7.65
N GLY A 11 5.14 -10.25 6.99
CA GLY A 11 4.54 -10.23 5.66
C GLY A 11 3.18 -9.54 5.64
N PHE A 12 2.33 -9.76 6.64
CA PHE A 12 1.06 -9.02 6.78
C PHE A 12 1.28 -7.53 7.09
N LEU A 13 2.30 -7.18 7.88
CA LEU A 13 2.68 -5.79 8.11
C LEU A 13 3.15 -5.12 6.82
N LEU A 14 3.91 -5.83 5.98
CA LEU A 14 4.29 -5.36 4.64
C LEU A 14 3.06 -5.13 3.77
N ALA A 15 2.12 -6.08 3.76
CA ALA A 15 0.86 -5.92 3.02
C ALA A 15 0.07 -4.71 3.52
N GLY A 16 -0.06 -4.54 4.84
CA GLY A 16 -0.73 -3.37 5.43
C GLY A 16 -0.03 -2.05 5.12
N ALA A 17 1.29 -2.02 5.13
CA ALA A 17 2.06 -0.83 4.75
C ALA A 17 1.93 -0.50 3.26
N ALA A 18 1.67 -1.51 2.41
CA ALA A 18 1.43 -1.33 0.99
C ALA A 18 0.01 -0.81 0.72
N ILE A 19 -0.99 -1.31 1.45
CA ILE A 19 -2.41 -0.95 1.26
C ILE A 19 -2.68 0.44 1.84
N GLY A 20 -2.44 1.44 1.00
CA GLY A 20 -2.67 2.85 1.27
C GLY A 20 -2.64 3.61 -0.04
N VAL A 21 -1.77 4.62 -0.15
CA VAL A 21 -1.67 5.47 -1.34
C VAL A 21 -1.40 4.69 -2.63
N SER A 22 -0.54 3.65 -2.61
CA SER A 22 -0.24 2.88 -3.83
C SER A 22 -1.43 2.08 -4.35
N HIS A 23 -2.31 1.60 -3.47
CA HIS A 23 -3.45 0.77 -3.82
C HIS A 23 -4.70 1.63 -4.03
N LEU A 24 -5.12 2.30 -2.96
CA LEU A 24 -6.34 3.09 -2.87
C LEU A 24 -6.36 4.26 -3.86
N VAL A 25 -5.22 4.91 -4.06
CA VAL A 25 -5.11 6.10 -4.94
C VAL A 25 -4.52 5.71 -6.27
N GLN A 26 -3.29 5.17 -6.29
CA GLN A 26 -2.54 5.01 -7.54
C GLN A 26 -3.07 3.87 -8.43
N ALA A 27 -3.35 2.69 -7.87
CA ALA A 27 -3.95 1.60 -8.66
C ALA A 27 -5.34 1.97 -9.18
N THR A 28 -6.20 2.54 -8.32
CA THR A 28 -7.54 2.95 -8.75
C THR A 28 -7.51 4.06 -9.80
N ARG A 29 -6.62 5.06 -9.67
CA ARG A 29 -6.40 6.07 -10.73
C ARG A 29 -5.86 5.45 -12.01
N ALA A 30 -4.90 4.54 -11.92
CA ALA A 30 -4.35 3.86 -13.09
C ALA A 30 -5.46 3.12 -13.87
N GLY A 31 -6.37 2.45 -13.16
CA GLY A 31 -7.53 1.82 -13.77
C GLY A 31 -8.53 2.82 -14.34
N ALA A 32 -8.85 3.88 -13.61
CA ALA A 32 -9.84 4.89 -14.00
C ALA A 32 -9.42 5.76 -15.19
N GLU A 33 -8.13 6.15 -15.26
CA GLU A 33 -7.62 7.09 -16.26
C GLU A 33 -7.04 6.36 -17.48
N TYR A 34 -6.43 5.18 -17.28
CA TYR A 34 -5.73 4.46 -18.35
C TYR A 34 -6.39 3.15 -18.76
N GLY A 35 -7.38 2.67 -18.00
CA GLY A 35 -8.08 1.44 -18.30
C GLY A 35 -7.14 0.24 -18.22
N TRP A 36 -7.44 -0.81 -18.98
CA TRP A 36 -6.70 -2.07 -18.94
C TRP A 36 -5.24 -1.96 -19.39
N ILE A 37 -4.81 -0.89 -20.07
CA ILE A 37 -3.45 -0.83 -20.63
C ILE A 37 -2.37 -0.86 -19.53
N LEU A 38 -2.64 -0.24 -18.37
CA LEU A 38 -1.69 -0.18 -17.25
C LEU A 38 -1.73 -1.39 -16.32
N ILE A 39 -2.57 -2.40 -16.57
CA ILE A 39 -2.49 -3.65 -15.80
C ILE A 39 -1.12 -4.31 -16.01
N THR A 40 -0.56 -4.19 -17.22
CA THR A 40 0.78 -4.71 -17.53
C THR A 40 1.86 -3.99 -16.73
N ALA A 41 1.78 -2.66 -16.61
CA ALA A 41 2.69 -1.87 -15.77
C ALA A 41 2.58 -2.26 -14.29
N LEU A 42 1.36 -2.50 -13.78
CA LEU A 42 1.12 -2.99 -12.43
C LEU A 42 1.82 -4.34 -12.21
N LEU A 43 1.56 -5.32 -13.08
CA LEU A 43 2.13 -6.66 -12.98
C LEU A 43 3.66 -6.64 -13.09
N ILE A 44 4.21 -5.85 -14.01
CA ILE A 44 5.66 -5.67 -14.15
C ILE A 44 6.25 -5.05 -12.88
N ALA A 45 5.63 -4.03 -12.30
CA ALA A 45 6.09 -3.42 -11.05
C ALA A 45 6.11 -4.44 -9.90
N CYS A 46 5.04 -5.22 -9.75
CA CYS A 46 4.95 -6.28 -8.73
C CYS A 46 5.97 -7.42 -8.97
N ILE A 47 6.13 -7.90 -10.20
CA ILE A 47 7.05 -9.00 -10.49
C ILE A 47 8.51 -8.55 -10.33
N SER A 48 8.86 -7.38 -10.88
CA SER A 48 10.25 -6.88 -10.88
C SER A 48 10.76 -6.57 -9.47
N LYS A 49 9.90 -6.12 -8.55
CA LYS A 49 10.30 -5.77 -7.18
C LYS A 49 10.34 -6.94 -6.20
N TYR A 50 9.65 -8.04 -6.52
CA TYR A 50 9.61 -9.24 -5.69
C TYR A 50 10.99 -9.67 -5.17
N PRO A 51 12.05 -9.85 -6.01
CA PRO A 51 13.34 -10.31 -5.51
C PRO A 51 13.98 -9.31 -4.54
N PHE A 52 13.85 -8.00 -4.78
CA PHE A 52 14.44 -6.97 -3.92
C PHE A 52 13.78 -6.93 -2.54
N LEU A 53 12.45 -7.06 -2.49
CA LEU A 53 11.71 -7.05 -1.25
C LEU A 53 11.89 -8.35 -0.46
N MET A 54 12.03 -9.50 -1.14
CA MET A 54 12.32 -10.80 -0.51
C MET A 54 13.69 -10.83 0.20
N LEU A 55 14.66 -10.04 -0.27
CA LEU A 55 16.00 -10.02 0.32
C LEU A 55 16.02 -9.50 1.76
N GLY A 56 15.14 -8.58 2.13
CA GLY A 56 15.02 -8.05 3.49
C GLY A 56 14.83 -9.13 4.56
N PRO A 57 13.71 -9.87 4.55
CA PRO A 57 13.43 -10.90 5.54
C PRO A 57 14.43 -12.07 5.44
N ARG A 58 14.88 -12.43 4.22
CA ARG A 58 15.87 -13.49 4.00
C ARG A 58 17.22 -13.15 4.61
N TYR A 59 17.68 -11.91 4.47
CA TYR A 59 18.93 -11.43 5.08
C TYR A 59 18.88 -11.56 6.60
N THR A 60 17.78 -11.12 7.21
CA THR A 60 17.61 -11.19 8.66
C THR A 60 17.49 -12.61 9.16
N ALA A 61 16.76 -13.47 8.46
CA ALA A 61 16.67 -14.89 8.81
C ALA A 61 18.04 -15.59 8.71
N ALA A 62 18.88 -15.23 7.75
CA ALA A 62 20.22 -15.80 7.63
C ALA A 62 21.18 -15.28 8.73
N THR A 63 21.24 -13.96 8.91
CA THR A 63 22.30 -13.31 9.70
C THR A 63 21.91 -12.99 11.14
N GLY A 64 20.62 -12.93 11.47
CA GLY A 64 20.12 -12.38 12.73
C GLY A 64 20.24 -10.84 12.83
N LYS A 65 20.60 -10.16 11.74
CA LYS A 65 20.79 -8.70 11.65
C LYS A 65 19.77 -8.09 10.69
N ASN A 66 19.38 -6.84 10.93
CA ASN A 66 18.52 -6.11 9.98
C ASN A 66 19.36 -5.47 8.86
N LEU A 67 18.72 -5.01 7.78
CA LEU A 67 19.43 -4.43 6.64
C LEU A 67 20.19 -3.14 6.98
N ILE A 68 19.78 -2.36 7.99
CA ILE A 68 20.53 -1.18 8.43
C ILE A 68 21.89 -1.59 9.02
N GLU A 69 21.90 -2.61 9.88
CA GLU A 69 23.13 -3.23 10.39
C GLU A 69 23.96 -3.80 9.22
N GLY A 70 23.28 -4.35 8.19
CA GLY A 70 23.92 -4.83 6.96
C GLY A 70 24.62 -3.73 6.17
N TYR A 71 23.96 -2.60 5.91
CA TYR A 71 24.56 -1.46 5.22
C TYR A 71 25.74 -0.89 6.01
N LYS A 72 25.62 -0.81 7.35
CA LYS A 72 26.73 -0.39 8.21
C LYS A 72 27.93 -1.35 8.12
N ARG A 73 27.69 -2.65 7.95
CA ARG A 73 28.75 -3.65 7.75
C ARG A 73 29.44 -3.53 6.38
N LEU A 74 28.72 -3.10 5.34
CA LEU A 74 29.30 -2.88 4.01
C LEU A 74 30.23 -1.66 3.96
N GLY A 75 29.93 -0.63 4.75
CA GLY A 75 30.78 0.55 4.87
C GLY A 75 30.01 1.81 5.23
N LYS A 76 30.76 2.86 5.56
CA LYS A 76 30.17 4.18 5.91
C LYS A 76 29.39 4.76 4.73
N PHE A 77 29.89 4.61 3.51
CA PHE A 77 29.23 5.15 2.30
C PHE A 77 27.82 4.57 2.13
N GLN A 78 27.66 3.25 2.14
CA GLN A 78 26.37 2.58 1.97
C GLN A 78 25.38 2.97 3.08
N TYR A 79 25.86 3.06 4.32
CA TYR A 79 25.05 3.48 5.46
C TYR A 79 24.54 4.92 5.34
N TYR A 80 25.42 5.88 5.00
CA TYR A 80 25.01 7.28 4.86
C TYR A 80 24.17 7.52 3.60
N THR A 81 24.44 6.82 2.49
CA THR A 81 23.58 6.87 1.29
C THR A 81 22.16 6.40 1.64
N TYR A 82 22.02 5.30 2.37
CA TYR A 82 20.72 4.85 2.89
C TYR A 82 20.06 5.91 3.78
N ALA A 83 20.81 6.50 4.71
CA ALA A 83 20.28 7.52 5.62
C ALA A 83 19.75 8.75 4.86
N VAL A 84 20.47 9.22 3.85
CA VAL A 84 20.05 10.36 3.00
C VAL A 84 18.80 10.01 2.19
N ILE A 85 18.76 8.83 1.56
CA ILE A 85 17.58 8.38 0.79
C ILE A 85 16.35 8.31 1.69
N THR A 86 16.49 7.73 2.89
CA THR A 86 15.39 7.60 3.86
C THR A 86 14.91 8.95 4.36
N LEU A 87 15.84 9.87 4.67
CA LEU A 87 15.51 11.22 5.10
C LEU A 87 14.78 12.00 3.99
N GLY A 88 15.15 11.78 2.72
CA GLY A 88 14.45 12.38 1.59
C GLY A 88 13.06 11.77 1.36
N SER A 89 12.95 10.44 1.37
CA SER A 89 11.68 9.75 1.07
C SER A 89 10.64 9.92 2.17
N MET A 90 11.05 10.05 3.44
CA MET A 90 10.12 10.12 4.56
C MET A 90 9.15 11.30 4.46
N PHE A 91 9.58 12.47 3.97
CA PHE A 91 8.71 13.64 3.84
C PHE A 91 7.62 13.42 2.79
N ILE A 92 7.98 12.80 1.67
CA ILE A 92 7.05 12.50 0.57
C ILE A 92 6.05 11.44 1.03
N ILE A 93 6.53 10.37 1.68
CA ILE A 93 5.67 9.30 2.20
C ILE A 93 4.72 9.85 3.26
N LEU A 94 5.24 10.64 4.21
CA LEU A 94 4.44 11.23 5.28
C LEU A 94 3.36 12.17 4.72
N ALA A 95 3.73 13.07 3.79
CA ALA A 95 2.78 13.98 3.16
C ALA A 95 1.67 13.21 2.43
N ALA A 96 2.03 12.20 1.62
CA ALA A 96 1.07 11.42 0.86
C ALA A 96 0.10 10.65 1.76
N VAL A 97 0.62 9.93 2.77
CA VAL A 97 -0.22 9.14 3.68
C VAL A 97 -1.09 10.05 4.54
N SER A 98 -0.52 11.10 5.15
CA SER A 98 -1.29 12.01 6.01
C SER A 98 -2.39 12.77 5.26
N LEU A 99 -2.13 13.25 4.04
CA LEU A 99 -3.15 13.98 3.26
C LEU A 99 -4.31 13.10 2.83
N VAL A 100 -4.05 11.85 2.43
CA VAL A 100 -5.11 10.90 2.07
C VAL A 100 -5.91 10.51 3.30
N THR A 101 -5.26 10.18 4.43
CA THR A 101 -5.97 9.87 5.68
C THR A 101 -6.77 11.06 6.20
N ALA A 102 -6.22 12.27 6.13
CA ALA A 102 -6.93 13.50 6.50
C ALA A 102 -8.14 13.76 5.59
N GLY A 103 -8.02 13.50 4.28
CA GLY A 103 -9.13 13.62 3.34
C GLY A 103 -10.28 12.67 3.67
N ILE A 104 -9.96 11.41 4.00
CA ILE A 104 -10.95 10.42 4.43
C ILE A 104 -11.60 10.84 5.75
N ALA A 105 -10.79 11.26 6.73
CA ALA A 105 -11.30 11.69 8.04
C ALA A 105 -12.22 12.91 7.93
N ALA A 106 -11.84 13.91 7.13
CA ALA A 106 -12.63 15.11 6.89
C ALA A 106 -13.95 14.83 6.14
N TYR A 107 -14.00 13.77 5.34
CA TYR A 107 -15.22 13.35 4.67
C TYR A 107 -16.24 12.72 5.64
N PHE A 108 -15.78 11.85 6.55
CA PHE A 108 -16.67 11.14 7.47
C PHE A 108 -17.00 11.92 8.75
N ILE A 109 -16.12 12.83 9.17
CA ILE A 109 -16.29 13.61 10.40
C ILE A 109 -16.61 15.05 10.01
N PRO A 110 -17.82 15.55 10.30
CA PRO A 110 -18.27 16.89 9.91
C PRO A 110 -17.66 17.97 10.82
N LEU A 111 -16.33 18.09 10.81
CA LEU A 111 -15.57 19.15 11.48
C LEU A 111 -15.00 20.10 10.42
N GLU A 112 -15.41 21.36 10.45
CA GLU A 112 -14.94 22.42 9.56
C GLU A 112 -13.56 22.95 9.96
N ILE A 113 -12.55 22.08 9.91
CA ILE A 113 -11.15 22.44 10.17
C ILE A 113 -10.29 22.26 8.91
N SER A 114 -9.17 22.97 8.85
CA SER A 114 -8.26 22.86 7.71
C SER A 114 -7.69 21.44 7.56
N LEU A 115 -7.35 21.04 6.33
CA LEU A 115 -6.72 19.74 6.07
C LEU A 115 -5.37 19.60 6.82
N THR A 116 -4.65 20.70 6.99
CA THR A 116 -3.42 20.74 7.80
C THR A 116 -3.71 20.44 9.27
N SER A 117 -4.81 20.96 9.83
CA SER A 117 -5.25 20.65 11.19
C SER A 117 -5.60 19.17 11.35
N TRP A 118 -6.28 18.57 10.36
CA TRP A 118 -6.52 17.13 10.31
C TRP A 118 -5.22 16.32 10.33
N CYS A 119 -4.24 16.67 9.48
CA CYS A 119 -2.94 16.02 9.47
C CYS A 119 -2.23 16.10 10.83
N ILE A 120 -2.20 17.29 11.44
CA ILE A 120 -1.59 17.48 12.77
C ILE A 120 -2.29 16.60 13.80
N MET A 121 -3.61 16.63 13.84
CA MET A 121 -4.40 15.85 14.80
C MET A 121 -4.16 14.35 14.65
N LEU A 122 -4.15 13.83 13.42
CA LEU A 122 -3.88 12.42 13.13
C LEU A 122 -2.44 12.03 13.51
N LEU A 123 -1.44 12.85 13.18
CA LEU A 123 -0.04 12.58 13.53
C LEU A 123 0.17 12.60 15.04
N THR A 124 -0.45 13.54 15.76
CA THR A 124 -0.44 13.58 17.22
C THR A 124 -1.08 12.34 17.81
N LEU A 125 -2.22 11.89 17.27
CA LEU A 125 -2.88 10.65 17.70
C LEU A 125 -1.98 9.43 17.48
N CYS A 126 -1.39 9.29 16.28
CA CYS A 126 -0.44 8.22 15.99
C CYS A 126 0.76 8.24 16.95
N PHE A 127 1.32 9.42 17.21
CA PHE A 127 2.42 9.58 18.15
C PHE A 127 2.03 9.11 19.56
N ILE A 128 0.86 9.53 20.07
CA ILE A 128 0.37 9.12 21.39
C ILE A 128 0.18 7.59 21.47
N ILE A 129 -0.41 6.98 20.44
CA ILE A 129 -0.63 5.53 20.39
C ILE A 129 0.70 4.78 20.42
N LEU A 130 1.69 5.23 19.65
CA LEU A 130 3.02 4.63 19.61
C LEU A 130 3.78 4.85 20.91
N PHE A 131 3.70 6.05 21.48
CA PHE A 131 4.35 6.41 22.74
C PHE A 131 3.82 5.58 23.92
N LEU A 132 2.52 5.29 23.96
CA LEU A 132 1.89 4.44 24.98
C LEU A 132 2.14 2.93 24.77
N GLY A 133 2.90 2.54 23.74
CA GLY A 133 3.46 1.19 23.61
C GLY A 133 2.47 0.08 23.22
N LYS A 134 1.26 0.40 22.76
CA LYS A 134 0.23 -0.61 22.42
C LYS A 134 0.41 -1.22 21.02
N TYR A 135 1.61 -1.71 20.71
CA TYR A 135 1.90 -2.42 19.44
C TYR A 135 0.91 -3.56 19.16
N SER A 136 0.50 -4.29 20.20
CA SER A 136 -0.48 -5.39 20.10
C SER A 136 -1.88 -4.93 19.67
N ALA A 137 -2.31 -3.72 20.05
CA ALA A 137 -3.60 -3.16 19.64
C ALA A 137 -3.54 -2.72 18.18
N LEU A 138 -2.44 -2.10 17.76
CA LEU A 138 -2.19 -1.73 16.37
C LEU A 138 -2.17 -2.95 15.45
N ASP A 139 -1.38 -3.99 15.78
CA ASP A 139 -1.28 -5.23 15.00
C ASP A 139 -2.64 -5.94 14.85
N SER A 140 -3.40 -6.06 15.94
CA SER A 140 -4.72 -6.69 15.91
C SER A 140 -5.73 -5.88 15.08
N SER A 141 -5.74 -4.55 15.23
CA SER A 141 -6.64 -3.67 14.46
C SER A 141 -6.34 -3.70 12.96
N MET A 142 -5.06 -3.71 12.58
CA MET A 142 -4.64 -3.72 11.17
C MET A 142 -5.09 -4.99 10.47
N LYS A 143 -4.96 -6.16 11.12
CA LYS A 143 -5.44 -7.43 10.55
C LYS A 143 -6.94 -7.40 10.27
N ILE A 144 -7.73 -6.85 11.19
CA ILE A 144 -9.19 -6.71 11.02
C ILE A 144 -9.49 -5.75 9.87
N ILE A 145 -8.93 -4.54 9.89
CA ILE A 145 -9.19 -3.50 8.90
C ILE A 145 -8.81 -3.96 7.49
N ILE A 146 -7.60 -4.52 7.32
CA ILE A 146 -7.10 -4.97 6.02
C ILE A 146 -7.93 -6.14 5.50
N SER A 147 -8.25 -7.12 6.35
CA SER A 147 -9.06 -8.27 5.93
C SER A 147 -10.45 -7.84 5.49
N LEU A 148 -11.09 -6.94 6.26
CA LEU A 148 -12.40 -6.39 5.93
C LEU A 148 -12.35 -5.58 4.63
N LEU A 149 -11.39 -4.65 4.49
CA LEU A 149 -11.22 -3.86 3.28
C LEU A 149 -11.00 -4.74 2.05
N SER A 150 -10.16 -5.77 2.18
CA SER A 150 -9.88 -6.72 1.09
C SER A 150 -11.14 -7.45 0.65
N LEU A 151 -11.93 -7.93 1.61
CA LEU A 151 -13.19 -8.62 1.36
C LEU A 151 -14.22 -7.68 0.69
N LEU A 152 -14.42 -6.49 1.24
CA LEU A 152 -15.35 -5.50 0.70
C LEU A 152 -14.94 -5.07 -0.71
N THR A 153 -13.65 -4.87 -0.96
CA THR A 153 -13.14 -4.50 -2.29
C THR A 153 -13.31 -5.64 -3.29
N PHE A 154 -13.08 -6.88 -2.87
CA PHE A 154 -13.35 -8.05 -3.70
C PHE A 154 -14.83 -8.15 -4.09
N CYS A 155 -15.74 -8.01 -3.11
CA CYS A 155 -17.18 -7.98 -3.36
C CYS A 155 -17.58 -6.83 -4.29
N ALA A 156 -17.05 -5.62 -4.07
CA ALA A 156 -17.30 -4.46 -4.91
C ALA A 156 -16.87 -4.69 -6.37
N VAL A 157 -15.71 -5.31 -6.61
CA VAL A 157 -15.25 -5.65 -7.96
C VAL A 157 -16.16 -6.67 -8.63
N ILE A 158 -16.60 -7.72 -7.92
CA ILE A 158 -17.56 -8.70 -8.47
C ILE A 158 -18.86 -8.01 -8.87
N ILE A 159 -19.39 -7.17 -7.99
CA ILE A 159 -20.67 -6.50 -8.26
C ILE A 159 -20.51 -5.48 -9.39
N ALA A 160 -19.41 -4.73 -9.43
CA ALA A 160 -19.10 -3.82 -10.52
C ALA A 160 -19.07 -4.55 -11.87
N ALA A 161 -18.41 -5.70 -11.95
CA ALA A 161 -18.31 -6.50 -13.17
C ALA A 161 -19.66 -7.05 -13.66
N ILE A 162 -20.65 -7.19 -12.76
CA ILE A 162 -21.99 -7.70 -13.10
C ILE A 162 -22.96 -6.56 -13.42
N LYS A 163 -22.95 -5.48 -12.61
CA LYS A 163 -23.98 -4.44 -12.63
C LYS A 163 -23.62 -3.24 -13.50
N VAL A 164 -22.33 -2.94 -13.70
CA VAL A 164 -21.96 -1.76 -14.49
C VAL A 164 -22.16 -2.07 -15.97
N ASP A 165 -22.96 -1.23 -16.63
CA ASP A 165 -23.21 -1.34 -18.07
C ASP A 165 -21.98 -0.91 -18.86
N HIS A 166 -21.14 -1.90 -19.19
CA HIS A 166 -19.92 -1.71 -19.96
C HIS A 166 -20.16 -1.35 -21.44
N SER A 167 -21.41 -1.37 -21.92
CA SER A 167 -21.74 -1.00 -23.31
C SER A 167 -21.64 0.51 -23.59
N LYS A 168 -21.61 1.34 -22.52
CA LYS A 168 -21.48 2.80 -22.59
C LYS A 168 -20.04 3.30 -22.43
N ILE A 169 -19.06 2.42 -22.31
CA ILE A 169 -17.65 2.80 -22.17
C ILE A 169 -17.21 3.45 -23.48
N MET A 170 -16.90 4.74 -23.44
CA MET A 170 -16.22 5.39 -24.56
C MET A 170 -14.89 4.67 -24.80
N ASN A 171 -14.58 4.37 -26.07
CA ASN A 171 -13.24 3.97 -26.48
C ASN A 171 -12.29 5.17 -26.34
N THR A 172 -11.89 5.48 -25.12
CA THR A 172 -10.82 6.42 -24.84
C THR A 172 -9.51 5.68 -25.04
N HIS A 173 -8.62 6.23 -25.87
CA HIS A 173 -7.25 5.75 -26.00
C HIS A 173 -6.33 6.74 -25.27
N PRO A 174 -6.00 6.49 -23.99
CA PRO A 174 -5.12 7.37 -23.24
C PRO A 174 -3.76 7.44 -23.91
N SER A 175 -3.24 8.65 -24.12
CA SER A 175 -1.89 8.82 -24.68
C SER A 175 -0.86 8.40 -23.64
N LEU A 176 -0.09 7.35 -23.92
CA LEU A 176 0.99 6.89 -23.04
C LEU A 176 2.28 7.71 -23.18
N THR A 177 2.40 8.50 -24.25
CA THR A 177 3.63 9.24 -24.60
C THR A 177 3.62 10.68 -24.11
N SER A 178 2.52 11.15 -23.53
CA SER A 178 2.47 12.47 -22.92
C SER A 178 3.39 12.52 -21.68
N MET A 179 3.92 13.70 -21.37
CA MET A 179 4.79 13.89 -20.21
C MET A 179 4.07 13.54 -18.89
N SER A 180 2.79 13.89 -18.77
CA SER A 180 1.97 13.58 -17.60
C SER A 180 1.76 12.07 -17.46
N SER A 181 1.49 11.36 -18.55
CA SER A 181 1.33 9.90 -18.54
C SER A 181 2.62 9.19 -18.18
N ILE A 182 3.74 9.61 -18.76
CA ILE A 182 5.06 9.04 -18.42
C ILE A 182 5.37 9.28 -16.95
N ALA A 183 5.16 10.50 -16.44
CA ALA A 183 5.38 10.82 -15.03
C ALA A 183 4.48 10.00 -14.10
N PHE A 184 3.19 9.84 -14.45
CA PHE A 184 2.26 9.00 -13.72
C PHE A 184 2.69 7.54 -13.72
N ILE A 185 3.04 6.96 -14.87
CA ILE A 185 3.47 5.55 -14.98
C ILE A 185 4.74 5.32 -14.15
N ILE A 186 5.71 6.22 -14.19
CA ILE A 186 6.93 6.14 -13.36
C ILE A 186 6.57 6.18 -11.88
N ALA A 187 5.73 7.11 -11.44
CA ALA A 187 5.30 7.20 -10.05
C ALA A 187 4.51 5.97 -9.61
N PHE A 188 3.57 5.51 -10.44
CA PHE A 188 2.74 4.33 -10.24
C PHE A 188 3.59 3.07 -10.08
N MET A 189 4.46 2.77 -11.04
CA MET A 189 5.37 1.63 -10.98
C MET A 189 6.36 1.76 -9.82
N GLY A 190 6.83 2.98 -9.54
CA GLY A 190 7.74 3.29 -8.43
C GLY A 190 7.14 2.98 -7.06
N TRP A 191 5.83 3.17 -6.90
CA TRP A 191 5.12 2.91 -5.64
C TRP A 191 4.44 1.54 -5.55
N MET A 192 4.09 0.91 -6.67
CA MET A 192 3.39 -0.38 -6.68
C MET A 192 4.34 -1.58 -6.50
N PRO A 193 4.03 -2.58 -5.66
CA PRO A 193 3.00 -2.57 -4.61
C PRO A 193 3.41 -1.70 -3.42
N ILE A 194 4.71 -1.63 -3.17
CA ILE A 194 5.36 -0.73 -2.20
C ILE A 194 6.75 -0.32 -2.73
N PRO A 195 7.32 0.82 -2.30
CA PRO A 195 8.71 1.19 -2.60
C PRO A 195 9.75 0.16 -2.10
N ILE A 196 10.92 0.09 -2.76
CA ILE A 196 11.95 -0.94 -2.50
C ILE A 196 12.62 -0.78 -1.13
N ASP A 197 12.66 0.43 -0.58
CA ASP A 197 13.16 0.72 0.77
C ASP A 197 12.34 0.03 1.87
N ALA A 198 11.10 -0.38 1.57
CA ALA A 198 10.30 -1.20 2.48
C ALA A 198 10.92 -2.58 2.80
N SER A 199 11.85 -3.08 1.96
CA SER A 199 12.67 -4.26 2.28
C SER A 199 13.39 -4.12 3.64
N ILE A 200 13.76 -2.90 3.99
CA ILE A 200 14.47 -2.58 5.23
C ILE A 200 13.51 -2.67 6.42
N TRP A 201 12.31 -2.12 6.29
CA TRP A 201 11.27 -2.24 7.32
C TRP A 201 10.92 -3.70 7.57
N HIS A 202 10.76 -4.48 6.49
CA HIS A 202 10.46 -5.90 6.61
C HIS A 202 11.60 -6.68 7.28
N SER A 203 12.87 -6.33 7.01
CA SER A 203 14.03 -6.90 7.71
C SER A 203 14.01 -6.58 9.22
N ILE A 204 13.58 -5.38 9.61
CA ILE A 204 13.44 -4.98 11.02
C ILE A 204 12.32 -5.78 11.67
N TRP A 205 11.14 -5.83 11.08
CA TRP A 205 10.02 -6.61 11.62
C TRP A 205 10.34 -8.11 11.74
N THR A 206 11.12 -8.67 10.81
CA THR A 206 11.61 -10.05 10.89
C THR A 206 12.54 -10.26 12.09
N LYS A 207 13.39 -9.27 12.40
CA LYS A 207 14.27 -9.29 13.57
C LYS A 207 13.47 -9.19 14.86
N GLU A 208 12.55 -8.22 14.94
CA GLU A 208 11.70 -8.01 16.11
C GLU A 208 10.83 -9.22 16.42
N LYS A 209 10.27 -9.88 15.39
CA LYS A 209 9.57 -11.15 15.57
C LYS A 209 10.45 -12.22 16.22
N SER A 210 11.70 -12.33 15.77
CA SER A 210 12.63 -13.32 16.31
C SER A 210 12.98 -13.03 17.77
N ILE A 211 13.06 -11.76 18.16
CA ILE A 211 13.24 -11.32 19.55
C ILE A 211 11.99 -11.65 20.37
N GLN A 212 10.81 -11.26 19.90
CA GLN A 212 9.52 -11.45 20.58
C GLN A 212 9.22 -12.94 20.84
N THR A 213 9.52 -13.80 19.87
CA THR A 213 9.25 -15.25 19.98
C THR A 213 10.37 -16.02 20.68
N GLY A 214 11.50 -15.37 20.99
CA GLY A 214 12.70 -16.02 21.52
C GLY A 214 13.34 -17.04 20.55
N LYS A 215 12.88 -17.09 19.30
CA LYS A 215 13.32 -18.06 18.29
C LYS A 215 13.73 -17.35 17.02
N LYS A 216 14.93 -17.67 16.52
CA LYS A 216 15.39 -17.19 15.22
C LYS A 216 14.46 -17.69 14.11
N THR A 217 13.91 -16.76 13.32
CA THR A 217 13.07 -17.09 12.16
C THR A 217 13.91 -17.85 11.13
N SER A 218 13.43 -19.00 10.66
CA SER A 218 14.11 -19.76 9.62
C SER A 218 14.00 -19.05 8.27
N ALA A 219 14.95 -19.27 7.36
CA ALA A 219 14.89 -18.66 6.03
C ALA A 219 13.64 -19.10 5.25
N GLN A 220 13.22 -20.35 5.43
CA GLN A 220 12.02 -20.89 4.81
C GLN A 220 10.76 -20.19 5.37
N ASP A 221 10.63 -20.06 6.69
CA ASP A 221 9.49 -19.38 7.32
C ASP A 221 9.43 -17.90 6.90
N ALA A 222 10.59 -17.23 6.83
CA ALA A 222 10.67 -15.82 6.44
C ALA A 222 10.23 -15.60 4.98
N ILE A 223 10.62 -16.48 4.06
CA ILE A 223 10.19 -16.42 2.65
C ILE A 223 8.71 -16.77 2.52
N TRP A 224 8.22 -17.76 3.27
CA TRP A 224 6.80 -18.11 3.27
C TRP A 224 5.91 -16.96 3.76
N ASP A 225 6.26 -16.34 4.88
CA ASP A 225 5.55 -15.17 5.42
C ASP A 225 5.62 -13.98 4.45
N PHE A 226 6.79 -13.70 3.87
CA PHE A 226 6.95 -12.69 2.83
C PHE A 226 6.01 -12.94 1.64
N ASN A 227 5.99 -14.16 1.10
CA ASN A 227 5.20 -14.51 -0.07
C ASN A 227 3.70 -14.30 0.15
N ILE A 228 3.19 -14.72 1.31
CA ILE A 228 1.77 -14.51 1.66
C ILE A 228 1.44 -13.02 1.65
N GLY A 229 2.25 -12.21 2.34
CA GLY A 229 2.04 -10.76 2.39
C GLY A 229 2.16 -10.08 1.02
N TYR A 230 3.17 -10.46 0.25
CA TYR A 230 3.45 -9.85 -1.05
C TYR A 230 2.38 -10.18 -2.09
N ILE A 231 1.93 -11.44 -2.12
CA ILE A 231 0.84 -11.88 -2.99
C ILE A 231 -0.46 -11.20 -2.58
N ALA A 232 -0.77 -11.12 -1.28
CA ALA A 232 -1.95 -10.44 -0.79
C ALA A 232 -1.98 -8.97 -1.21
N ALA A 233 -0.88 -8.24 -1.00
CA ALA A 233 -0.75 -6.85 -1.46
C ALA A 233 -0.96 -6.74 -2.98
N SER A 234 -0.22 -7.53 -3.76
CA SER A 234 -0.32 -7.50 -5.22
C SER A 234 -1.74 -7.79 -5.72
N ALA A 235 -2.43 -8.75 -5.12
CA ALA A 235 -3.81 -9.10 -5.45
C ALA A 235 -4.78 -7.95 -5.13
N ILE A 236 -4.63 -7.32 -3.96
CA ILE A 236 -5.46 -6.17 -3.56
C ILE A 236 -5.19 -4.99 -4.51
N GLY A 237 -3.95 -4.80 -4.97
CA GLY A 237 -3.60 -3.77 -5.95
C GLY A 237 -4.35 -3.97 -7.27
N ILE A 238 -4.46 -5.22 -7.71
CA ILE A 238 -5.26 -5.59 -8.90
C ILE A 238 -6.74 -5.31 -8.65
N LEU A 239 -7.29 -5.60 -7.47
CA LEU A 239 -8.70 -5.31 -7.16
C LEU A 239 -9.01 -3.81 -7.20
N PHE A 240 -8.17 -2.97 -6.59
CA PHE A 240 -8.33 -1.52 -6.65
C PHE A 240 -8.19 -0.96 -8.07
N PHE A 241 -7.28 -1.53 -8.86
CA PHE A 241 -7.16 -1.21 -10.28
C PHE A 241 -8.43 -1.57 -11.05
N MET A 242 -8.93 -2.80 -10.87
CA MET A 242 -10.17 -3.25 -11.51
C MET A 242 -11.36 -2.38 -11.11
N LEU A 243 -11.46 -1.96 -9.86
CA LEU A 243 -12.53 -1.06 -9.43
C LEU A 243 -12.50 0.27 -10.19
N GLY A 244 -11.31 0.85 -10.40
CA GLY A 244 -11.13 2.05 -11.22
C GLY A 244 -11.55 1.83 -12.67
N VAL A 245 -11.13 0.71 -13.27
CA VAL A 245 -11.52 0.37 -14.65
C VAL A 245 -13.03 0.16 -14.77
N LEU A 246 -13.62 -0.65 -13.90
CA LEU A 246 -15.01 -1.08 -14.04
C LEU A 246 -16.00 0.05 -13.76
N VAL A 247 -15.68 0.98 -12.86
CA VAL A 247 -16.63 2.01 -12.41
C VAL A 247 -16.38 3.37 -13.08
N MET A 248 -15.14 3.74 -13.37
CA MET A 248 -14.81 5.09 -13.84
C MET A 248 -14.28 5.17 -15.28
N TYR A 249 -13.58 4.14 -15.77
CA TYR A 249 -12.96 4.22 -17.09
C TYR A 249 -13.99 4.38 -18.21
N GLY A 250 -13.78 5.38 -19.07
CA GLY A 250 -14.70 5.72 -20.16
C GLY A 250 -16.04 6.35 -19.72
N SER A 251 -16.22 6.67 -18.44
CA SER A 251 -17.42 7.35 -17.91
C SER A 251 -17.38 8.88 -18.03
N GLY A 252 -16.20 9.45 -18.33
CA GLY A 252 -15.94 10.89 -18.29
C GLY A 252 -15.67 11.45 -16.89
N MET A 253 -15.73 10.63 -15.84
CA MET A 253 -15.31 11.02 -14.48
C MET A 253 -13.80 10.91 -14.32
N GLU A 254 -13.18 11.96 -13.78
CA GLU A 254 -11.77 11.96 -13.37
C GLU A 254 -11.66 12.09 -11.85
N PHE A 255 -10.61 11.51 -11.28
CA PHE A 255 -10.34 11.69 -9.86
C PHE A 255 -9.91 13.11 -9.56
N SER A 256 -10.52 13.71 -8.54
CA SER A 256 -10.13 15.03 -8.06
C SER A 256 -8.72 15.01 -7.47
N SER A 257 -8.02 16.13 -7.66
CA SER A 257 -6.75 16.41 -6.97
C SER A 257 -6.96 16.79 -5.49
N SER A 258 -8.18 17.17 -5.09
CA SER A 258 -8.55 17.41 -3.70
C SER A 258 -8.69 16.10 -2.93
N SER A 259 -8.00 15.96 -1.79
CA SER A 259 -8.03 14.73 -0.98
C SER A 259 -9.43 14.41 -0.44
N VAL A 260 -10.22 15.42 -0.11
CA VAL A 260 -11.60 15.25 0.39
C VAL A 260 -12.52 14.77 -0.74
N GLN A 261 -12.46 15.42 -1.90
CA GLN A 261 -13.27 15.01 -3.06
C GLN A 261 -12.85 13.64 -3.58
N PHE A 262 -11.56 13.34 -3.62
CA PHE A 262 -11.04 12.01 -3.94
C PHE A 262 -11.64 10.95 -2.99
N SER A 263 -11.69 11.25 -1.69
CA SER A 263 -12.26 10.35 -0.68
C SER A 263 -13.76 10.13 -0.92
N ALA A 264 -14.50 11.19 -1.24
CA ALA A 264 -15.92 11.09 -1.59
C ALA A 264 -16.13 10.22 -2.85
N GLN A 265 -15.33 10.46 -3.91
CA GLN A 265 -15.38 9.68 -5.14
C GLN A 265 -15.08 8.20 -4.89
N LEU A 266 -14.06 7.92 -4.07
CA LEU A 266 -13.70 6.56 -3.70
C LEU A 266 -14.85 5.86 -2.95
N VAL A 267 -15.44 6.51 -1.93
CA VAL A 267 -16.61 5.96 -1.21
C VAL A 267 -17.76 5.70 -2.17
N ASN A 268 -18.00 6.61 -3.12
CA ASN A 268 -19.03 6.42 -4.13
C ASN A 268 -18.77 5.22 -5.05
N LEU A 269 -17.52 4.80 -5.31
CA LEU A 269 -17.24 3.56 -6.05
C LEU A 269 -17.79 2.33 -5.30
N TYR A 270 -17.69 2.33 -3.98
CA TYR A 270 -18.26 1.28 -3.15
C TYR A 270 -19.78 1.42 -3.04
N ALA A 271 -20.33 2.62 -2.85
CA ALA A 271 -21.77 2.83 -2.75
C ALA A 271 -22.51 2.46 -4.06
N LEU A 272 -21.97 2.84 -5.22
CA LEU A 272 -22.53 2.49 -6.53
C LEU A 272 -22.58 0.98 -6.79
N THR A 273 -21.71 0.20 -6.13
CA THR A 273 -21.62 -1.25 -6.30
C THR A 273 -22.41 -1.99 -5.22
N LEU A 274 -22.18 -1.65 -3.95
CA LEU A 274 -22.73 -2.34 -2.77
C LEU A 274 -24.09 -1.79 -2.30
N GLY A 275 -24.47 -0.57 -2.67
CA GLY A 275 -25.62 0.16 -2.11
C GLY A 275 -25.21 1.14 -1.01
N ASP A 276 -26.16 1.97 -0.55
CA ASP A 276 -25.98 2.94 0.55
C ASP A 276 -25.70 2.26 1.92
#